data_AF-A0A2V6YCQ5-F1
#
_entry.id   AF-A0A2V6YCQ5-F1
#
_cell.length_a   1.000
_cell.length_b   1.000
_cell.length_c   1.000
_cell.angle_alpha   90.00
_cell.angle_beta   90.00
_cell.angle_gamma   90.00
#
_symmetry.space_group_name_H-M   'P 1'
#
loop_
_entity.id
_entity.type
_entity.pdbx_description
1 polymer ?
#
loop_
_entity_poly.entity_id
_entity_poly.type
_entity_poly.pdbx_seq_one_letter_code
_entity_poly.pdbx_strand_id
1 'polypeptide(L)'
;MKRSAPALISLLVGLAGCAALSGPYREYEIRFEGDSQPALGPSPSTEELINAAAWLIRHKLDMPFPPVIKAYVYVNQATLVDGLVKLAGDSSDEAWDRGRYAAGVAARAGLFLRGDYLAHMHLVGRAGLFAHELAHVSQARLREGGKGRAAQWILEGHADWVKVRVLDLLGYRSYAESRDHIVRTIVGSPTPIKMFPDLRELGGNDAWVASTNKLGSAATYCQAFLAVDWLVERYGSAKVTEFLGRFSLDSAPPEHWTKVFPISSRQFLDEFRIRLENLPGPTRAAEGGNLAALQPSCG
;
A
#
# COMPACT_ATOMS: atom_id res chain seq x y z
N MET A 1 61.87 49.72 16.43
CA MET A 1 61.18 50.05 15.16
C MET A 1 60.40 48.83 14.70
N LYS A 2 59.07 48.93 14.78
CA LYS A 2 58.11 47.89 14.39
C LYS A 2 58.02 47.84 12.87
N ARG A 3 58.15 46.66 12.26
CA ARG A 3 57.81 46.44 10.84
C ARG A 3 56.50 45.68 10.78
N SER A 4 55.45 46.42 10.45
CA SER A 4 54.11 45.91 10.13
C SER A 4 54.16 45.23 8.76
N ALA A 5 53.70 43.98 8.69
CA ALA A 5 53.41 43.29 7.44
C ALA A 5 51.89 43.27 7.21
N PRO A 6 51.41 43.36 5.96
CA PRO A 6 50.02 43.65 5.65
C PRO A 6 49.12 42.43 5.87
N ALA A 7 47.91 42.69 6.38
CA ALA A 7 46.84 41.72 6.50
C ALA A 7 46.34 41.30 5.11
N LEU A 8 46.47 40.03 4.76
CA LEU A 8 45.81 39.44 3.61
C LEU A 8 44.44 38.93 4.07
N ILE A 9 43.39 39.70 3.79
CA ILE A 9 42.00 39.26 3.95
C ILE A 9 41.68 38.37 2.75
N SER A 10 41.82 37.06 2.92
CA SER A 10 41.32 36.09 1.94
C SER A 10 39.83 35.91 2.14
N LEU A 11 39.05 36.69 1.38
CA LEU A 11 37.62 36.49 1.16
C LEU A 11 37.43 35.27 0.24
N LEU A 12 37.42 34.06 0.80
CA LEU A 12 37.00 32.86 0.06
C LEU A 12 35.50 32.68 0.27
N VAL A 13 34.76 33.16 -0.73
CA VAL A 13 33.33 32.95 -0.94
C VAL A 13 33.01 31.46 -0.76
N GLY A 14 32.11 31.17 0.17
CA GLY A 14 31.55 29.85 0.36
C GLY A 14 30.83 29.40 -0.91
N LEU A 15 31.42 28.43 -1.61
CA LEU A 15 30.66 27.56 -2.49
C LEU A 15 29.83 26.65 -1.58
N ALA A 16 28.66 27.15 -1.15
CA ALA A 16 27.58 26.29 -0.72
C ALA A 16 27.27 25.36 -1.90
N GLY A 17 27.53 24.07 -1.72
CA GLY A 17 27.32 23.07 -2.74
C GLY A 17 25.87 23.07 -3.21
N CYS A 18 25.65 23.46 -4.47
CA CYS A 18 24.51 22.98 -5.24
C CYS A 18 24.74 21.51 -5.56
N ALA A 19 24.67 20.64 -4.55
CA ALA A 19 24.67 19.20 -4.71
C ALA A 19 23.28 18.70 -4.35
N ALA A 20 22.37 18.71 -5.31
CA ALA A 20 21.27 17.75 -5.43
C ALA A 20 20.42 18.08 -6.66
N LEU A 21 20.35 17.14 -7.61
CA LEU A 21 19.15 16.71 -8.36
C LEU A 21 19.52 16.19 -9.76
N SER A 22 20.10 15.00 -9.84
CA SER A 22 20.09 14.19 -11.08
C SER A 22 20.40 12.71 -10.83
N GLY A 23 20.07 12.21 -9.63
CA GLY A 23 19.97 10.76 -9.42
C GLY A 23 18.69 10.20 -10.08
N PRO A 24 18.63 8.91 -10.43
CA PRO A 24 17.43 8.30 -11.04
C PRO A 24 16.21 8.29 -10.11
N TYR A 25 16.38 8.67 -8.84
CA TYR A 25 15.34 8.78 -7.83
C TYR A 25 15.67 9.84 -6.77
N ARG A 26 14.64 10.23 -6.01
CA ARG A 26 14.77 10.89 -4.70
C ARG A 26 14.61 9.86 -3.60
N GLU A 27 15.43 9.94 -2.56
CA GLU A 27 15.40 9.03 -1.41
C GLU A 27 14.88 9.79 -0.17
N TYR A 28 14.03 9.11 0.62
CA TYR A 28 13.54 9.60 1.90
C TYR A 28 13.67 8.51 2.95
N GLU A 29 14.09 8.86 4.16
CA GLU A 29 13.98 7.98 5.31
C GLU A 29 12.53 7.98 5.81
N ILE A 30 11.96 6.79 6.04
CA ILE A 30 10.61 6.70 6.60
C ILE A 30 10.71 6.66 8.13
N ARG A 31 10.08 7.63 8.78
CA ARG A 31 10.13 7.83 10.23
C ARG A 31 8.79 7.52 10.87
N PHE A 32 8.78 6.60 11.82
CA PHE A 32 7.56 6.16 12.53
C PHE A 32 7.79 5.91 14.03
N GLU A 33 8.98 6.17 14.58
CA GLU A 33 9.33 5.91 16.00
C GLU A 33 9.03 7.10 16.94
N GLY A 34 8.61 8.26 16.42
CA GLY A 34 8.27 9.41 17.26
C GLY A 34 6.94 9.26 18.00
N ASP A 35 6.79 9.88 19.17
CA ASP A 35 5.57 9.79 20.00
C ASP A 35 4.38 10.56 19.43
N SER A 36 4.64 11.53 18.56
CA SER A 36 3.61 12.38 17.95
C SER A 36 3.49 12.12 16.45
N GLN A 37 2.25 12.12 15.95
CA GLN A 37 1.99 12.07 14.51
C GLN A 37 2.69 13.23 13.79
N PRO A 38 3.41 12.97 12.69
CA PRO A 38 3.95 14.03 11.85
C PRO A 38 2.86 15.00 11.41
N ALA A 39 3.08 16.30 11.64
CA ALA A 39 2.15 17.34 11.21
C ALA A 39 2.10 17.41 9.68
N LEU A 40 0.90 17.52 9.12
CA LEU A 40 0.69 17.74 7.70
C LEU A 40 0.28 19.18 7.46
N GLY A 41 1.05 19.88 6.62
CA GLY A 41 0.66 21.19 6.11
C GLY A 41 -0.52 21.10 5.13
N PRO A 42 -1.04 22.25 4.66
CA PRO A 42 -2.15 22.29 3.69
C PRO A 42 -1.78 21.67 2.32
N SER A 43 -0.49 21.62 1.99
CA SER A 43 0.05 21.04 0.76
C SER A 43 1.22 20.11 1.09
N PRO A 44 0.96 18.92 1.66
CA PRO A 44 2.02 18.07 2.16
C PRO A 44 2.84 17.47 1.01
N SER A 45 4.14 17.45 1.23
CA SER A 45 5.12 16.78 0.38
C SER A 45 4.93 15.26 0.39
N THR A 46 5.58 14.58 -0.57
CA THR A 46 5.59 13.11 -0.61
C THR A 46 6.18 12.51 0.66
N GLU A 47 7.26 13.10 1.18
CA GLU A 47 7.90 12.64 2.43
C GLU A 47 6.97 12.77 3.63
N GLU A 48 6.32 13.93 3.80
CA GLU A 48 5.38 14.17 4.90
C GLU A 48 4.22 13.16 4.87
N LEU A 49 3.65 12.89 3.69
CA LEU A 49 2.57 11.91 3.53
C LEU A 49 3.01 10.48 3.87
N ILE A 50 4.19 10.07 3.40
CA ILE A 50 4.74 8.73 3.68
C ILE A 50 4.98 8.56 5.19
N ASN A 51 5.59 9.55 5.83
CA ASN A 51 5.87 9.52 7.26
C ASN A 51 4.59 9.53 8.11
N ALA A 52 3.60 10.36 7.76
CA ALA A 52 2.32 10.38 8.46
C ALA A 52 1.57 9.05 8.32
N ALA A 53 1.54 8.45 7.11
CA ALA A 53 0.92 7.15 6.88
C ALA A 53 1.63 6.04 7.65
N ALA A 54 2.97 5.98 7.61
CA ALA A 54 3.75 4.99 8.34
C ALA A 54 3.54 5.10 9.86
N TRP A 55 3.52 6.33 10.39
CA TRP A 55 3.23 6.58 11.80
C TRP A 55 1.83 6.07 12.20
N LEU A 56 0.79 6.37 11.41
CA LEU A 56 -0.57 5.90 11.68
C LEU A 56 -0.67 4.37 11.64
N ILE A 57 -0.05 3.73 10.65
CA ILE A 57 -0.01 2.27 10.54
C ILE A 57 0.65 1.67 11.79
N ARG A 58 1.79 2.23 12.22
CA ARG A 58 2.51 1.75 13.41
C ARG A 58 1.73 1.95 14.71
N HIS A 59 1.24 3.17 14.96
CA HIS A 59 0.75 3.58 16.28
C HIS A 59 -0.77 3.49 16.46
N LYS A 60 -1.53 3.51 15.36
CA LYS A 60 -3.00 3.45 15.40
C LYS A 60 -3.57 2.13 14.90
N LEU A 61 -2.84 1.43 14.04
CA LEU A 61 -3.24 0.11 13.54
C LEU A 61 -2.41 -1.04 14.13
N ASP A 62 -1.43 -0.72 14.99
CA ASP A 62 -0.54 -1.68 15.68
C ASP A 62 0.17 -2.65 14.72
N MET A 63 0.64 -2.10 13.59
CA MET A 63 1.30 -2.86 12.54
C MET A 63 2.81 -2.63 12.56
N PRO A 64 3.65 -3.69 12.57
CA PRO A 64 5.08 -3.54 12.72
C PRO A 64 5.75 -3.12 11.40
N PHE A 65 6.86 -2.40 11.50
CA PHE A 65 7.78 -2.15 10.39
C PHE A 65 9.17 -2.71 10.71
N PRO A 66 10.00 -2.99 9.69
CA PRO A 66 11.44 -3.13 9.89
C PRO A 66 12.01 -1.83 10.50
N PRO A 67 13.07 -1.90 11.32
CA PRO A 67 13.59 -0.74 12.06
C PRO A 67 14.10 0.39 11.16
N VAL A 68 14.49 0.06 9.92
CA VAL A 68 14.93 1.03 8.93
C VAL A 68 14.30 0.65 7.59
N ILE A 69 13.51 1.57 7.02
CA ILE A 69 12.96 1.46 5.67
C ILE A 69 13.05 2.83 5.00
N LYS A 70 13.18 2.83 3.67
CA LYS A 70 13.32 4.03 2.84
C LYS A 70 12.24 4.09 1.78
N ALA A 71 11.95 5.31 1.31
CA ALA A 71 11.15 5.52 0.12
C ALA A 71 12.03 6.04 -1.01
N TYR A 72 11.91 5.41 -2.17
CA TYR A 72 12.60 5.75 -3.41
C TYR A 72 11.59 6.22 -4.43
N VAL A 73 11.62 7.51 -4.79
CA VAL A 73 10.73 8.09 -5.81
C VAL A 73 11.51 8.25 -7.10
N TYR A 74 11.30 7.30 -8.02
CA TYR A 74 11.94 7.23 -9.32
C TYR A 74 11.31 8.19 -10.32
N VAL A 75 12.06 8.58 -11.35
CA VAL A 75 11.52 9.48 -12.39
C VAL A 75 10.41 8.82 -13.19
N ASN A 76 10.61 7.58 -13.63
CA ASN A 76 9.68 6.84 -14.49
C ASN A 76 9.83 5.31 -14.32
N GLN A 77 9.08 4.54 -15.11
CA GLN A 77 9.10 3.07 -15.09
C GLN A 77 10.50 2.49 -15.30
N ALA A 78 11.26 2.98 -16.26
CA ALA A 78 12.57 2.40 -16.57
C ALA A 78 13.52 2.54 -15.37
N THR A 79 13.53 3.72 -14.73
CA THR A 79 14.32 3.94 -13.52
C THR A 79 13.80 3.15 -12.32
N LEU A 80 12.49 2.92 -12.21
CA LEU A 80 11.89 2.09 -11.17
C LEU A 80 12.33 0.63 -11.30
N VAL A 81 12.23 0.04 -12.49
CA VAL A 81 12.65 -1.35 -12.75
C VAL A 81 14.13 -1.54 -12.44
N ASP A 82 14.99 -0.60 -12.86
CA ASP A 82 16.42 -0.63 -12.53
C ASP A 82 16.66 -0.57 -11.01
N GLY A 83 15.89 0.27 -10.31
CA GLY A 83 15.90 0.37 -8.86
C GLY A 83 15.49 -0.93 -8.15
N LEU A 84 14.46 -1.62 -8.66
CA LEU A 84 14.02 -2.91 -8.11
C LEU A 84 15.12 -3.97 -8.23
N VAL A 85 15.81 -4.04 -9.36
CA VAL A 85 16.97 -4.94 -9.51
C VAL A 85 18.09 -4.57 -8.54
N LYS A 86 18.49 -3.30 -8.51
CA LYS A 86 19.70 -2.86 -7.79
C LYS A 86 19.53 -2.77 -6.27
N LEU A 87 18.36 -2.35 -5.80
CA LEU A 87 18.12 -2.03 -4.39
C LEU A 87 17.10 -2.95 -3.73
N ALA A 88 16.08 -3.45 -4.46
CA ALA A 88 15.15 -4.44 -3.90
C ALA A 88 15.70 -5.87 -3.98
N GLY A 89 16.69 -6.12 -4.86
CA GLY A 89 17.31 -7.42 -5.06
C GLY A 89 16.48 -8.37 -5.92
N ASP A 90 15.54 -7.84 -6.69
CA ASP A 90 14.71 -8.60 -7.61
C ASP A 90 15.55 -9.11 -8.79
N SER A 91 15.18 -10.27 -9.35
CA SER A 91 15.65 -10.65 -10.69
C SER A 91 15.10 -9.67 -11.74
N SER A 92 15.73 -9.61 -12.92
CA SER A 92 15.27 -8.71 -13.99
C SER A 92 13.84 -8.99 -14.44
N ASP A 93 13.43 -10.26 -14.48
CA ASP A 93 12.07 -10.66 -14.87
C ASP A 93 11.05 -10.25 -13.80
N GLU A 94 11.34 -10.51 -12.52
CA GLU A 94 10.48 -10.09 -11.40
C GLU A 94 10.34 -8.57 -11.33
N ALA A 95 11.45 -7.85 -11.48
CA ALA A 95 11.48 -6.38 -11.47
C ALA A 95 10.64 -5.81 -12.62
N TRP A 96 10.73 -6.40 -13.82
CA TRP A 96 9.92 -5.99 -14.96
C TRP A 96 8.43 -6.25 -14.72
N ASP A 97 8.06 -7.45 -14.25
CA ASP A 97 6.66 -7.82 -14.02
C ASP A 97 6.00 -6.95 -12.96
N ARG A 98 6.73 -6.60 -11.90
CA ARG A 98 6.27 -5.69 -10.84
C ARG A 98 6.23 -4.24 -11.33
N GLY A 99 7.29 -3.77 -12.00
CA GLY A 99 7.47 -2.37 -12.37
C GLY A 99 6.67 -1.90 -13.57
N ARG A 100 6.27 -2.80 -14.49
CA ARG A 100 5.65 -2.40 -15.77
C ARG A 100 4.31 -1.67 -15.64
N TYR A 101 3.54 -1.92 -14.57
CA TYR A 101 2.24 -1.27 -14.35
C TYR A 101 2.14 -0.56 -12.99
N ALA A 102 3.12 -0.74 -12.10
CA ALA A 102 3.08 -0.19 -10.75
C ALA A 102 3.34 1.32 -10.68
N ALA A 103 2.53 2.03 -9.91
CA ALA A 103 2.83 3.36 -9.40
C ALA A 103 3.60 3.30 -8.08
N GLY A 104 3.51 2.17 -7.35
CA GLY A 104 4.26 1.87 -6.15
C GLY A 104 4.52 0.38 -6.02
N VAL A 105 5.63 0.03 -5.38
CA VAL A 105 6.03 -1.34 -5.09
C VAL A 105 6.64 -1.39 -3.69
N ALA A 106 6.06 -2.18 -2.81
CA ALA A 106 6.65 -2.51 -1.52
C ALA A 106 7.72 -3.60 -1.64
N ALA A 107 8.88 -3.38 -1.03
CA ALA A 107 9.96 -4.35 -0.91
C ALA A 107 10.54 -4.34 0.51
N ARG A 108 11.45 -5.28 0.82
CA ARG A 108 12.08 -5.37 2.14
C ARG A 108 12.80 -4.07 2.55
N ALA A 109 13.40 -3.36 1.59
CA ALA A 109 14.08 -2.09 1.80
C ALA A 109 13.12 -0.89 1.98
N GLY A 110 11.82 -1.06 1.73
CA GLY A 110 10.78 -0.04 1.85
C GLY A 110 9.99 0.17 0.55
N LEU A 111 9.73 1.42 0.19
CA LEU A 111 8.84 1.79 -0.91
C LEU A 111 9.61 2.18 -2.17
N PHE A 112 9.14 1.70 -3.32
CA PHE A 112 9.66 2.04 -4.64
C PHE A 112 8.52 2.65 -5.46
N LEU A 113 8.58 3.94 -5.76
CA LEU A 113 7.45 4.73 -6.26
C LEU A 113 7.77 5.33 -7.63
N ARG A 114 6.78 5.36 -8.53
CA ARG A 114 6.90 5.95 -9.87
C ARG A 114 6.48 7.41 -9.88
N GLY A 115 7.45 8.32 -9.92
CA GLY A 115 7.26 9.76 -9.76
C GLY A 115 6.45 10.41 -10.88
N ASP A 116 6.57 9.92 -12.12
CA ASP A 116 5.69 10.32 -13.24
C ASP A 116 4.21 10.06 -12.93
N TYR A 117 3.87 8.96 -12.27
CA TYR A 117 2.50 8.68 -11.84
C TYR A 117 2.11 9.56 -10.65
N LEU A 118 2.97 9.68 -9.64
CA LEU A 118 2.71 10.53 -8.48
C LEU A 118 2.41 11.99 -8.88
N ALA A 119 3.08 12.51 -9.90
CA ALA A 119 2.89 13.88 -10.39
C ALA A 119 1.47 14.15 -10.90
N HIS A 120 0.76 13.12 -11.39
CA HIS A 120 -0.61 13.23 -11.91
C HIS A 120 -1.66 12.81 -10.88
N MET A 121 -1.25 12.29 -9.72
CA MET A 121 -2.17 11.87 -8.67
C MET A 121 -2.56 13.03 -7.75
N HIS A 122 -3.87 13.19 -7.57
CA HIS A 122 -4.42 14.02 -6.51
C HIS A 122 -3.96 13.57 -5.11
N LEU A 123 -4.04 14.47 -4.12
CA LEU A 123 -3.54 14.26 -2.76
C LEU A 123 -4.04 12.97 -2.10
N VAL A 124 -5.36 12.73 -2.15
CA VAL A 124 -6.00 11.55 -1.54
C VAL A 124 -5.48 10.26 -2.19
N GLY A 125 -5.34 10.23 -3.52
CA GLY A 125 -4.78 9.09 -4.25
C GLY A 125 -3.31 8.80 -3.88
N ARG A 126 -2.47 9.84 -3.70
CA ARG A 126 -1.09 9.65 -3.23
C ARG A 126 -1.04 9.08 -1.82
N ALA A 127 -1.82 9.65 -0.89
CA ALA A 127 -1.89 9.17 0.49
C ALA A 127 -2.38 7.71 0.54
N GLY A 128 -3.39 7.38 -0.26
CA GLY A 128 -3.93 6.03 -0.35
C GLY A 128 -2.92 5.02 -0.90
N LEU A 129 -2.20 5.38 -1.96
CA LEU A 129 -1.12 4.57 -2.52
C LEU A 129 -0.04 4.28 -1.47
N PHE A 130 0.45 5.31 -0.77
CA PHE A 130 1.50 5.11 0.22
C PHE A 130 1.04 4.22 1.38
N ALA A 131 -0.19 4.40 1.85
CA ALA A 131 -0.76 3.57 2.90
C ALA A 131 -0.89 2.10 2.47
N HIS A 132 -1.34 1.84 1.24
CA HIS A 132 -1.44 0.50 0.66
C HIS A 132 -0.06 -0.18 0.59
N GLU A 133 0.93 0.48 0.00
CA GLU A 133 2.27 -0.10 -0.15
C GLU A 133 2.97 -0.28 1.22
N LEU A 134 2.80 0.66 2.15
CA LEU A 134 3.31 0.50 3.52
C LEU A 134 2.67 -0.68 4.24
N ALA A 135 1.39 -0.98 3.98
CA ALA A 135 0.75 -2.17 4.52
C ALA A 135 1.48 -3.44 4.07
N HIS A 136 1.93 -3.53 2.82
CA HIS A 136 2.73 -4.66 2.33
C HIS A 136 4.11 -4.74 2.99
N VAL A 137 4.78 -3.61 3.25
CA VAL A 137 6.05 -3.61 4.02
C VAL A 137 5.82 -4.19 5.41
N SER A 138 4.72 -3.81 6.06
CA SER A 138 4.37 -4.35 7.38
C SER A 138 3.96 -5.82 7.35
N GLN A 139 3.20 -6.25 6.34
CA GLN A 139 2.86 -7.66 6.12
C GLN A 139 4.12 -8.52 5.92
N ALA A 140 5.12 -8.00 5.19
CA ALA A 140 6.40 -8.67 5.02
C ALA A 140 7.14 -8.79 6.36
N ARG A 141 7.07 -7.77 7.22
CA ARG A 141 7.63 -7.80 8.57
C ARG A 141 6.93 -8.84 9.46
N LEU A 142 5.60 -8.90 9.43
CA LEU A 142 4.80 -9.84 10.22
C LEU A 142 5.15 -11.30 9.95
N ARG A 143 5.46 -11.65 8.70
CA ARG A 143 5.81 -13.02 8.29
C ARG A 143 7.31 -13.32 8.27
N GLU A 144 8.17 -12.39 8.72
CA GLU A 144 9.61 -12.56 8.63
C GLU A 144 10.06 -13.89 9.27
N GLY A 145 10.99 -14.59 8.61
CA GLY A 145 11.49 -15.89 9.04
C GLY A 145 10.70 -17.09 8.49
N GLY A 146 9.46 -16.90 8.04
CA GLY A 146 8.65 -17.95 7.45
C GLY A 146 8.80 -18.07 5.93
N LYS A 147 8.53 -19.27 5.41
CA LYS A 147 8.56 -19.58 3.96
C LYS A 147 7.19 -19.41 3.29
N GLY A 148 6.12 -19.42 4.07
CA GLY A 148 4.75 -19.32 3.59
C GLY A 148 4.33 -17.89 3.25
N ARG A 149 3.19 -17.78 2.57
CA ARG A 149 2.51 -16.51 2.30
C ARG A 149 1.00 -16.73 2.37
N ALA A 150 0.28 -15.74 2.91
CA ALA A 150 -1.18 -15.73 2.85
C ALA A 150 -1.66 -15.66 1.40
N ALA A 151 -2.90 -16.08 1.16
CA ALA A 151 -3.53 -15.97 -0.14
C ALA A 151 -3.50 -14.51 -0.64
N GLN A 152 -3.31 -14.31 -1.94
CA GLN A 152 -3.13 -12.99 -2.52
C GLN A 152 -4.33 -12.07 -2.22
N TRP A 153 -5.57 -12.56 -2.32
CA TRP A 153 -6.76 -11.77 -1.99
C TRP A 153 -6.74 -11.17 -0.58
N ILE A 154 -6.29 -11.89 0.45
CA ILE A 154 -6.32 -11.35 1.82
C ILE A 154 -5.18 -10.35 2.05
N LEU A 155 -4.06 -10.48 1.33
CA LEU A 155 -2.97 -9.51 1.40
C LEU A 155 -3.37 -8.17 0.79
N GLU A 156 -3.92 -8.20 -0.42
CA GLU A 156 -4.35 -7.01 -1.15
C GLU A 156 -5.60 -6.38 -0.49
N GLY A 157 -6.57 -7.22 -0.08
CA GLY A 157 -7.74 -6.75 0.66
C GLY A 157 -7.40 -6.11 1.99
N HIS A 158 -6.41 -6.64 2.71
CA HIS A 158 -5.92 -6.02 3.95
C HIS A 158 -5.12 -4.75 3.69
N ALA A 159 -4.32 -4.69 2.62
CA ALA A 159 -3.63 -3.46 2.23
C ALA A 159 -4.63 -2.35 1.88
N ASP A 160 -5.72 -2.67 1.18
CA ASP A 160 -6.82 -1.73 0.93
C ASP A 160 -7.60 -1.38 2.21
N TRP A 161 -7.77 -2.31 3.14
CA TRP A 161 -8.35 -2.00 4.45
C TRP A 161 -7.50 -0.98 5.22
N VAL A 162 -6.19 -1.20 5.29
CA VAL A 162 -5.23 -0.27 5.90
C VAL A 162 -5.26 1.09 5.19
N LYS A 163 -5.29 1.11 3.85
CA LYS A 163 -5.44 2.33 3.06
C LYS A 163 -6.66 3.14 3.51
N VAL A 164 -7.83 2.51 3.55
CA VAL A 164 -9.08 3.18 3.95
C VAL A 164 -9.02 3.70 5.38
N ARG A 165 -8.43 2.92 6.32
CA ARG A 165 -8.23 3.37 7.71
C ARG A 165 -7.29 4.58 7.81
N VAL A 166 -6.19 4.58 7.05
CA VAL A 166 -5.24 5.70 7.06
C VAL A 166 -5.89 6.95 6.47
N LEU A 167 -6.64 6.84 5.37
CA LEU A 167 -7.36 7.99 4.79
C LEU A 167 -8.38 8.60 5.77
N ASP A 168 -9.06 7.76 6.55
CA ASP A 168 -9.99 8.17 7.61
C ASP A 168 -9.25 8.89 8.74
N LEU A 169 -8.16 8.31 9.24
CA LEU A 169 -7.32 8.88 10.29
C LEU A 169 -6.63 10.19 9.89
N LEU A 170 -6.33 10.36 8.60
CA LEU A 170 -5.80 11.62 8.03
C LEU A 170 -6.90 12.66 7.79
N GLY A 171 -8.18 12.29 7.90
CA GLY A 171 -9.31 13.17 7.61
C GLY A 171 -9.51 13.46 6.12
N TYR A 172 -8.88 12.68 5.22
CA TYR A 172 -8.98 12.87 3.77
C TYR A 172 -10.24 12.25 3.17
N ARG A 173 -10.70 11.13 3.73
CA ARG A 173 -11.96 10.50 3.36
C ARG A 173 -12.41 9.62 4.50
N SER A 174 -13.68 9.72 4.92
CA SER A 174 -14.18 8.88 6.01
C SER A 174 -14.18 7.40 5.64
N TYR A 175 -14.10 6.53 6.65
CA TYR A 175 -14.21 5.07 6.46
C TYR A 175 -15.51 4.69 5.73
N ALA A 176 -16.64 5.28 6.16
CA ALA A 176 -17.96 5.01 5.60
C ALA A 176 -18.05 5.45 4.14
N GLU A 177 -17.58 6.65 3.80
CA GLU A 177 -17.56 7.14 2.41
C GLU A 177 -16.70 6.25 1.51
N SER A 178 -15.53 5.81 2.00
CA SER A 178 -14.67 4.89 1.27
C SER A 178 -15.37 3.56 1.02
N ARG A 179 -15.94 2.95 2.06
CA ARG A 179 -16.67 1.68 1.94
C ARG A 179 -17.86 1.79 0.97
N ASP A 180 -18.62 2.87 1.03
CA ASP A 180 -19.73 3.12 0.13
C ASP A 180 -19.28 3.31 -1.32
N HIS A 181 -18.15 4.01 -1.55
CA HIS A 181 -17.54 4.12 -2.87
C HIS A 181 -17.15 2.74 -3.41
N ILE A 182 -16.53 1.89 -2.59
CA ILE A 182 -16.13 0.52 -2.97
C ILE A 182 -17.34 -0.33 -3.35
N VAL A 183 -18.42 -0.27 -2.56
CA VAL A 183 -19.68 -0.96 -2.87
C VAL A 183 -20.26 -0.46 -4.20
N ARG A 184 -20.32 0.86 -4.42
CA ARG A 184 -20.79 1.43 -5.69
C ARG A 184 -19.92 1.00 -6.87
N THR A 185 -18.60 0.90 -6.71
CA THR A 185 -17.68 0.44 -7.74
C THR A 185 -17.92 -1.03 -8.11
N ILE A 186 -18.22 -1.89 -7.13
CA ILE A 186 -18.59 -3.29 -7.38
C ILE A 186 -19.93 -3.39 -8.09
N VAL A 187 -20.96 -2.73 -7.56
CA VAL A 187 -22.33 -2.80 -8.08
C VAL A 187 -22.45 -2.16 -9.46
N GLY A 188 -21.69 -1.08 -9.71
CA GLY A 188 -21.63 -0.39 -11.00
C GLY A 188 -20.62 -0.98 -11.99
N SER A 189 -19.95 -2.09 -11.66
CA SER A 189 -18.97 -2.71 -12.54
C SER A 189 -19.62 -3.21 -13.84
N PRO A 190 -18.97 -3.04 -15.01
CA PRO A 190 -19.43 -3.64 -16.26
C PRO A 190 -19.52 -5.17 -16.21
N THR A 191 -18.72 -5.80 -15.36
CA THR A 191 -18.78 -7.24 -15.12
C THR A 191 -19.77 -7.51 -13.98
N PRO A 192 -20.83 -8.32 -14.19
CA PRO A 192 -21.75 -8.68 -13.12
C PRO A 192 -21.04 -9.42 -11.97
N ILE A 193 -21.46 -9.20 -10.73
CA ILE A 193 -20.89 -9.86 -9.53
C ILE A 193 -20.86 -11.39 -9.66
N LYS A 194 -21.90 -12.00 -10.24
CA LYS A 194 -21.97 -13.44 -10.51
C LYS A 194 -20.85 -13.97 -11.44
N MET A 195 -20.17 -13.08 -12.16
CA MET A 195 -19.03 -13.39 -13.02
C MET A 195 -17.69 -13.01 -12.38
N PHE A 196 -17.68 -12.48 -11.16
CA PHE A 196 -16.44 -12.24 -10.44
C PHE A 196 -15.82 -13.59 -10.04
N PRO A 197 -14.49 -13.74 -10.15
CA PRO A 197 -13.80 -14.95 -9.75
C PRO A 197 -14.02 -15.22 -8.26
N ASP A 198 -13.99 -16.50 -7.88
CA ASP A 198 -14.02 -16.89 -6.48
C ASP A 198 -12.73 -16.41 -5.79
N LEU A 199 -12.80 -15.96 -4.53
CA LEU A 199 -11.58 -15.55 -3.82
C LEU A 199 -10.58 -16.72 -3.64
N ARG A 200 -11.06 -17.97 -3.68
CA ARG A 200 -10.21 -19.18 -3.75
C ARG A 200 -9.34 -19.20 -5.00
N GLU A 201 -9.89 -18.76 -6.14
CA GLU A 201 -9.16 -18.66 -7.42
C GLU A 201 -8.17 -17.48 -7.40
N LEU A 202 -8.43 -16.49 -6.56
CA LEU A 202 -7.57 -15.33 -6.33
C LEU A 202 -6.53 -15.56 -5.21
N GLY A 203 -6.17 -16.82 -4.96
CA GLY A 203 -5.18 -17.20 -3.95
C GLY A 203 -3.73 -16.98 -4.36
N GLY A 204 -3.42 -17.14 -5.66
CA GLY A 204 -2.08 -17.00 -6.22
C GLY A 204 -1.87 -15.69 -6.96
N ASN A 205 -0.62 -15.22 -7.04
CA ASN A 205 -0.27 -13.98 -7.71
C ASN A 205 -0.60 -14.00 -9.21
N ASP A 206 -0.30 -15.09 -9.92
CA ASP A 206 -0.54 -15.17 -11.37
C ASP A 206 -2.03 -15.09 -11.70
N ALA A 207 -2.87 -15.80 -10.95
CA ALA A 207 -4.32 -15.75 -11.08
C ALA A 207 -4.88 -14.36 -10.70
N TRP A 208 -4.31 -13.73 -9.67
CA TRP A 208 -4.66 -12.36 -9.29
C TRP A 208 -4.37 -11.35 -10.40
N VAL A 209 -3.17 -11.39 -10.98
CA VAL A 209 -2.74 -10.50 -12.06
C VAL A 209 -3.60 -10.74 -13.30
N ALA A 210 -3.82 -12.00 -13.69
CA ALA A 210 -4.65 -12.34 -14.84
C ALA A 210 -6.09 -11.85 -14.68
N SER A 211 -6.71 -12.06 -13.50
CA SER A 211 -8.06 -11.59 -13.20
C SER A 211 -8.13 -10.07 -13.13
N THR A 212 -7.14 -9.39 -12.55
CA THR A 212 -7.10 -7.92 -12.49
C THR A 212 -7.01 -7.31 -13.89
N ASN A 213 -6.16 -7.85 -14.76
CA ASN A 213 -6.02 -7.38 -16.14
C ASN A 213 -7.30 -7.61 -16.96
N LYS A 214 -8.01 -8.72 -16.70
CA LYS A 214 -9.20 -9.10 -17.46
C LYS A 214 -10.49 -8.44 -16.96
N LEU A 215 -10.65 -8.34 -15.65
CA LEU A 215 -11.92 -8.00 -15.00
C LEU A 215 -11.87 -6.71 -14.17
N GLY A 216 -10.66 -6.14 -13.98
CA GLY A 216 -10.45 -4.89 -13.27
C GLY A 216 -10.49 -5.01 -11.74
N SER A 217 -10.24 -3.89 -11.07
CA SER A 217 -10.13 -3.81 -9.61
C SER A 217 -11.43 -4.12 -8.87
N ALA A 218 -12.60 -3.86 -9.47
CA ALA A 218 -13.89 -4.23 -8.91
C ALA A 218 -13.98 -5.74 -8.61
N ALA A 219 -13.52 -6.57 -9.56
CA ALA A 219 -13.54 -8.02 -9.49
C ALA A 219 -12.32 -8.62 -8.77
N THR A 220 -11.40 -7.82 -8.25
CA THR A 220 -10.25 -8.31 -7.47
C THR A 220 -10.12 -7.52 -6.16
N TYR A 221 -9.48 -6.37 -6.21
CA TYR A 221 -9.22 -5.49 -5.06
C TYR A 221 -10.48 -5.15 -4.25
N CYS A 222 -11.56 -4.73 -4.90
CA CYS A 222 -12.76 -4.29 -4.19
C CYS A 222 -13.47 -5.42 -3.45
N GLN A 223 -13.65 -6.58 -4.09
CA GLN A 223 -14.22 -7.73 -3.38
C GLN A 223 -13.30 -8.24 -2.28
N ALA A 224 -11.97 -8.21 -2.50
CA ALA A 224 -10.98 -8.58 -1.50
C ALA A 224 -11.04 -7.65 -0.27
N PHE A 225 -11.16 -6.33 -0.50
CA PHE A 225 -11.40 -5.36 0.57
C PHE A 225 -12.66 -5.72 1.35
N LEU A 226 -13.80 -5.95 0.69
CA LEU A 226 -15.06 -6.27 1.39
C LEU A 226 -14.98 -7.58 2.18
N ALA A 227 -14.21 -8.55 1.71
CA ALA A 227 -13.97 -9.78 2.46
C ALA A 227 -13.16 -9.52 3.72
N VAL A 228 -12.08 -8.73 3.63
CA VAL A 228 -11.27 -8.37 4.79
C VAL A 228 -12.02 -7.47 5.76
N ASP A 229 -12.74 -6.46 5.24
CA ASP A 229 -13.64 -5.61 6.03
C ASP A 229 -14.64 -6.47 6.83
N TRP A 230 -15.22 -7.49 6.20
CA TRP A 230 -16.13 -8.40 6.90
C TRP A 230 -15.45 -9.29 7.96
N LEU A 231 -14.20 -9.72 7.73
CA LEU A 231 -13.40 -10.38 8.78
C LEU A 231 -13.14 -9.45 9.96
N VAL A 232 -12.80 -8.18 9.68
CA VAL A 232 -12.57 -7.17 10.71
C VAL A 232 -13.85 -6.85 11.48
N GLU A 233 -15.00 -6.71 10.80
CA GLU A 233 -16.31 -6.52 11.42
C GLU A 233 -16.64 -7.68 12.40
N ARG A 234 -16.34 -8.93 12.02
CA ARG A 234 -16.68 -10.12 12.81
C ARG A 234 -15.71 -10.41 13.95
N TYR A 235 -14.41 -10.22 13.72
CA TYR A 235 -13.35 -10.75 14.60
C TYR A 235 -12.34 -9.68 15.05
N GLY A 236 -12.43 -8.46 14.53
CA GLY A 236 -11.49 -7.38 14.81
C GLY A 236 -10.22 -7.45 13.95
N SER A 237 -9.61 -6.29 13.73
CA SER A 237 -8.38 -6.16 12.94
C SER A 237 -7.20 -6.91 13.55
N ALA A 238 -7.10 -6.94 14.88
CA ALA A 238 -6.05 -7.68 15.58
C ALA A 238 -6.01 -9.17 15.20
N LYS A 239 -7.17 -9.79 14.94
CA LYS A 239 -7.24 -11.19 14.48
C LYS A 239 -6.74 -11.33 13.04
N VAL A 240 -7.04 -10.39 12.15
CA VAL A 240 -6.49 -10.43 10.79
C VAL A 240 -4.97 -10.24 10.81
N THR A 241 -4.46 -9.32 11.61
CA THR A 241 -3.01 -9.13 11.83
C THR A 241 -2.36 -10.37 12.44
N GLU A 242 -2.98 -11.00 13.43
CA GLU A 242 -2.53 -12.26 14.01
C GLU A 242 -2.41 -13.33 12.92
N PHE A 243 -3.46 -13.54 12.12
CA PHE A 243 -3.46 -14.49 11.01
C PHE A 243 -2.30 -14.26 10.03
N LEU A 244 -2.06 -13.00 9.64
CA LEU A 244 -0.95 -12.64 8.75
C LEU A 244 0.42 -12.92 9.41
N GLY A 245 0.57 -12.64 10.70
CA GLY A 245 1.78 -12.89 11.47
C GLY A 245 2.11 -14.37 11.67
N ARG A 246 1.09 -15.25 11.66
CA ARG A 246 1.31 -16.70 11.77
C ARG A 246 2.14 -17.29 10.63
N PHE A 247 2.23 -16.62 9.48
CA PHE A 247 3.09 -17.04 8.37
C PHE A 247 4.59 -16.91 8.65
N SER A 248 5.00 -16.35 9.81
CA SER A 248 6.37 -16.45 10.34
C SER A 248 6.72 -17.85 10.87
N LEU A 249 5.70 -18.68 11.14
CA LEU A 249 5.85 -20.04 11.69
C LEU A 249 6.04 -21.06 10.56
N ASP A 250 6.67 -22.20 10.87
CA ASP A 250 6.91 -23.30 9.92
C ASP A 250 5.72 -24.28 9.79
N SER A 251 4.53 -23.90 10.30
CA SER A 251 3.31 -24.71 10.18
C SER A 251 2.63 -24.53 8.81
N ALA A 252 1.83 -25.50 8.37
CA ALA A 252 1.19 -25.44 7.07
C ALA A 252 0.16 -24.28 6.97
N PRO A 253 0.01 -23.62 5.79
CA PRO A 253 -0.89 -22.49 5.62
C PRO A 253 -2.35 -22.70 6.08
N PRO A 254 -2.99 -23.87 5.85
CA PRO A 254 -4.36 -24.10 6.33
C PRO A 254 -4.49 -24.07 7.85
N GLU A 255 -3.44 -24.46 8.58
CA GLU A 255 -3.46 -24.48 10.04
C GLU A 255 -3.52 -23.07 10.62
N HIS A 256 -2.88 -22.08 9.96
CA HIS A 256 -2.88 -20.70 10.44
C HIS A 256 -4.30 -20.14 10.57
N TRP A 257 -5.20 -20.45 9.63
CA TRP A 257 -6.58 -20.00 9.66
C TRP A 257 -7.33 -20.56 10.89
N THR A 258 -7.26 -21.89 11.07
CA THR A 258 -7.99 -22.60 12.14
C THR A 258 -7.57 -22.20 13.55
N LYS A 259 -6.39 -21.61 13.71
CA LYS A 259 -5.90 -21.10 15.01
C LYS A 259 -6.43 -19.72 15.36
N VAL A 260 -6.91 -18.96 14.37
CA VAL A 260 -7.31 -17.56 14.55
C VAL A 260 -8.83 -17.40 14.44
N PHE A 261 -9.45 -18.05 13.46
CA PHE A 261 -10.86 -17.89 13.16
C PHE A 261 -11.66 -19.15 13.54
N PRO A 262 -12.89 -18.97 14.08
CA PRO A 262 -13.70 -20.08 14.58
C PRO A 262 -14.39 -20.90 13.47
N ILE A 263 -14.44 -20.39 12.24
CA ILE A 263 -15.00 -21.07 11.08
C ILE A 263 -13.89 -21.46 10.10
N SER A 264 -14.15 -22.45 9.24
CA SER A 264 -13.19 -22.79 8.19
C SER A 264 -13.05 -21.68 7.15
N SER A 265 -11.89 -21.60 6.47
CA SER A 265 -11.68 -20.64 5.38
C SER A 265 -12.69 -20.86 4.25
N ARG A 266 -13.00 -22.12 3.94
CA ARG A 266 -14.03 -22.48 2.95
C ARG A 266 -15.40 -21.92 3.33
N GLN A 267 -15.83 -22.15 4.57
CA GLN A 267 -17.11 -21.65 5.06
C GLN A 267 -17.15 -20.12 4.99
N PHE A 268 -16.09 -19.43 5.42
CA PHE A 268 -16.02 -17.97 5.32
C PHE A 268 -16.17 -17.48 3.88
N LEU A 269 -15.46 -18.10 2.94
CA LEU A 269 -15.50 -17.70 1.53
C LEU A 269 -16.85 -17.99 0.86
N ASP A 270 -17.50 -19.10 1.21
CA ASP A 270 -18.84 -19.44 0.72
C ASP A 270 -19.89 -18.46 1.29
N GLU A 271 -19.84 -18.13 2.58
CA GLU A 271 -20.72 -17.11 3.17
C GLU A 271 -20.45 -15.71 2.59
N PHE A 272 -19.18 -15.36 2.34
CA PHE A 272 -18.81 -14.07 1.75
C PHE A 272 -19.35 -13.95 0.32
N ARG A 273 -19.28 -15.03 -0.48
CA ARG A 273 -19.83 -15.05 -1.84
C ARG A 273 -21.31 -14.69 -1.86
N ILE A 274 -22.09 -15.29 -0.96
CA ILE A 274 -23.52 -15.00 -0.81
C ILE A 274 -23.72 -13.52 -0.41
N ARG A 275 -22.92 -12.99 0.51
CA ARG A 275 -23.01 -11.57 0.91
C ARG A 275 -22.69 -10.63 -0.24
N LEU A 276 -21.66 -10.93 -1.02
CA LEU A 276 -21.23 -10.13 -2.17
C LEU A 276 -22.32 -10.07 -3.25
N GLU A 277 -22.95 -11.21 -3.55
CA GLU A 277 -24.05 -11.29 -4.52
C GLU A 277 -25.33 -10.57 -4.06
N ASN A 278 -25.51 -10.41 -2.75
CA ASN A 278 -26.64 -9.69 -2.15
C ASN A 278 -26.33 -8.23 -1.82
N LEU A 279 -25.23 -7.66 -2.34
CA LEU A 279 -24.99 -6.23 -2.17
C LEU A 279 -26.17 -5.42 -2.73
N PRO A 280 -26.68 -4.42 -1.98
CA PRO A 280 -27.82 -3.64 -2.41
C PRO A 280 -27.51 -2.91 -3.72
N GLY A 281 -28.45 -2.99 -4.66
CA GLY A 281 -28.41 -2.22 -5.89
C GLY A 281 -28.29 -0.71 -5.61
N PRO A 282 -27.86 0.10 -6.59
CA PRO A 282 -27.45 1.47 -6.33
C PRO A 282 -28.62 2.30 -5.80
N THR A 283 -28.48 2.84 -4.59
CA THR A 283 -29.27 4.00 -4.16
C THR A 283 -28.66 5.23 -4.83
N ARG A 284 -29.53 6.04 -5.46
CA ARG A 284 -29.25 7.17 -6.38
C ARG A 284 -27.87 7.83 -6.26
N ALA A 285 -27.21 8.03 -7.41
CA ALA A 285 -25.90 8.65 -7.54
C ALA A 285 -25.85 10.08 -6.97
N ALA A 286 -24.85 10.36 -6.13
CA ALA A 286 -24.33 11.71 -5.97
C ALA A 286 -23.25 11.92 -7.05
N GLU A 287 -23.36 12.99 -7.82
CA GLU A 287 -22.35 13.44 -8.77
C GLU A 287 -21.03 13.70 -8.04
N GLY A 288 -19.91 13.15 -8.53
CA GLY A 288 -18.61 13.55 -8.00
C GLY A 288 -17.45 12.64 -8.34
N GLY A 289 -16.60 13.12 -9.26
CA GLY A 289 -15.17 12.84 -9.28
C GLY A 289 -14.76 11.53 -9.97
N ASN A 290 -14.40 11.64 -11.25
CA ASN A 290 -13.57 10.66 -11.92
C ASN A 290 -12.18 10.68 -11.28
N LEU A 291 -12.01 10.02 -10.14
CA LEU A 291 -10.70 9.69 -9.59
C LEU A 291 -10.18 8.53 -10.43
N ALA A 292 -9.57 8.86 -11.56
CA ALA A 292 -8.81 7.89 -12.32
C ALA A 292 -7.70 7.33 -11.41
N ALA A 293 -7.97 6.18 -10.78
CA ALA A 293 -6.98 5.44 -10.04
C ALA A 293 -6.02 4.84 -11.05
N LEU A 294 -4.86 5.48 -11.22
CA LEU A 294 -3.71 4.97 -11.98
C LEU A 294 -3.03 3.75 -11.30
N GLN A 295 -3.74 3.07 -10.40
CA GLN A 295 -3.29 1.93 -9.61
C GLN A 295 -4.41 0.88 -9.57
N PRO A 296 -4.10 -0.41 -9.73
CA PRO A 296 -5.06 -1.46 -9.46
C PRO A 296 -5.24 -1.55 -7.94
N SER A 297 -6.06 -0.69 -7.36
CA SER A 297 -6.51 -0.79 -5.96
C SER A 297 -7.96 -0.32 -5.91
N CYS A 298 -8.70 -0.68 -4.87
CA CYS A 298 -10.09 -0.26 -4.78
C CYS A 298 -10.23 1.14 -4.17
N GLY A 299 -10.58 2.14 -4.99
CA GLY A 299 -10.83 3.52 -4.54
C GLY A 299 -9.59 4.39 -4.42
#